data_AF-A0AAI8Z4W3-F1
#
_entry.id   AF-A0AAI8Z4W3-F1
#
_cell.length_a   1.000
_cell.length_b   1.000
_cell.length_c   1.000
_cell.angle_alpha   90.00
_cell.angle_beta   90.00
_cell.angle_gamma   90.00
#
_symmetry.space_group_name_H-M   'P 1'
#
loop_
_entity.id
_entity.type
_entity.pdbx_description
1 polymer ?
#
loop_
_entity_poly.entity_id
_entity_poly.type
_entity_poly.pdbx_seq_one_letter_code
_entity_poly.pdbx_strand_id
1 'polypeptide(L)'
;MAKSIPNDIFQFSLHSAYTAGLKDGGPPVAFLTNHGTHGIGIFEDEESELIQIDSIAYAIDKDGAVAPAAKDDQLPFVMVTIFQPTQRVKPPPSTTSKQLKELFADAGKNTPMPFRLRGGFKYLNTQQKTFWDVKGTIFGFCVPGWQKAVSGEGLQCCFLSEDKRHGGRVIDFETGEGAVLEWGKCGRFHLGFPQDEEFEELRL
;
A
#
# COMPACT_ATOMS: atom_id res chain seq x y z
N MET A 1 -20.98 -1.13 -15.02
CA MET A 1 -19.58 -1.47 -14.75
C MET A 1 -19.45 -2.98 -14.69
N ALA A 2 -18.41 -3.57 -15.28
CA ALA A 2 -18.10 -4.98 -15.05
C ALA A 2 -17.92 -5.21 -13.55
N LYS A 3 -18.36 -6.35 -13.01
CA LYS A 3 -18.12 -6.68 -11.61
C LYS A 3 -16.61 -6.68 -11.36
N SER A 4 -16.14 -5.84 -10.45
CA SER A 4 -14.75 -5.82 -10.00
C SER A 4 -14.38 -7.21 -9.49
N ILE A 5 -13.25 -7.75 -9.96
CA ILE A 5 -12.78 -9.09 -9.60
C ILE A 5 -11.87 -8.97 -8.38
N PRO A 6 -11.99 -9.88 -7.39
CA PRO A 6 -11.15 -9.79 -6.21
C PRO A 6 -9.66 -9.89 -6.52
N ASN A 7 -8.86 -9.12 -5.78
CA ASN A 7 -7.41 -8.98 -5.91
C ASN A 7 -6.89 -8.37 -7.22
N ASP A 8 -7.76 -7.91 -8.13
CA ASP A 8 -7.33 -7.01 -9.21
C ASP A 8 -6.86 -5.69 -8.58
N ILE A 9 -5.82 -5.09 -9.16
CA ILE A 9 -5.25 -3.84 -8.67
C ILE A 9 -5.66 -2.72 -9.61
N PHE A 10 -6.27 -1.69 -9.04
CA PHE A 10 -6.35 -0.38 -9.67
C PHE A 10 -5.20 0.47 -9.16
N GLN A 11 -4.50 1.13 -10.07
CA GLN A 11 -3.51 2.15 -9.75
C GLN A 11 -3.86 3.42 -10.53
N PHE A 12 -3.72 4.57 -9.89
CA PHE A 12 -3.66 5.85 -10.58
C PHE A 12 -2.23 6.40 -10.56
N SER A 13 -1.81 6.94 -11.71
CA SER A 13 -0.47 7.47 -11.99
C SER A 13 0.65 6.43 -11.95
N LEU A 14 1.87 6.90 -12.22
CA LEU A 14 3.10 6.12 -12.25
C LEU A 14 3.97 6.50 -11.06
N HIS A 15 4.64 5.52 -10.47
CA HIS A 15 5.68 5.79 -9.48
C HIS A 15 6.79 6.65 -10.08
N SER A 16 7.18 6.41 -11.34
CA SER A 16 8.17 7.24 -12.04
C SER A 16 7.72 8.70 -12.18
N ALA A 17 6.45 8.94 -12.50
CA ALA A 17 5.89 10.29 -12.63
C ALA A 17 5.92 11.03 -11.29
N TYR A 18 5.47 10.36 -10.22
CA TYR A 18 5.57 10.90 -8.87
C TYR A 18 7.02 11.24 -8.49
N THR A 19 7.97 10.33 -8.75
CA THR A 19 9.40 10.61 -8.49
C THR A 19 10.01 11.70 -9.38
N ALA A 20 9.41 11.95 -10.54
CA ALA A 20 9.81 13.02 -11.45
C ALA A 20 9.23 14.40 -11.06
N GLY A 21 8.36 14.45 -10.05
CA GLY A 21 7.82 15.69 -9.49
C GLY A 21 6.32 15.90 -9.71
N LEU A 22 5.63 15.03 -10.46
CA LEU A 22 4.20 15.16 -10.67
C LEU A 22 3.43 14.72 -9.42
N LYS A 23 3.03 15.71 -8.63
CA LYS A 23 2.47 15.54 -7.27
C LYS A 23 1.09 16.15 -7.10
N ASP A 24 0.60 16.87 -8.11
CA ASP A 24 -0.73 17.45 -8.10
C ASP A 24 -1.71 16.58 -8.91
N GLY A 25 -2.98 16.67 -8.54
CA GLY A 25 -4.10 16.01 -9.19
C GLY A 25 -4.36 14.57 -8.75
N GLY A 26 -5.14 13.88 -9.58
CA GLY A 26 -5.57 12.51 -9.36
C GLY A 26 -7.01 12.37 -8.87
N PRO A 27 -7.43 11.15 -8.48
CA PRO A 27 -8.77 10.92 -7.96
C PRO A 27 -8.88 11.38 -6.49
N PRO A 28 -10.05 11.88 -6.07
CA PRO A 28 -10.32 12.15 -4.66
C PRO A 28 -10.43 10.85 -3.86
N VAL A 29 -10.19 10.88 -2.55
CA VAL A 29 -10.36 9.73 -1.63
C VAL A 29 -11.74 9.07 -1.77
N ALA A 30 -12.81 9.86 -1.98
CA ALA A 30 -14.16 9.32 -2.19
C ALA A 30 -14.28 8.37 -3.39
N PHE A 31 -13.37 8.47 -4.36
CA PHE A 31 -13.33 7.61 -5.54
C PHE A 31 -12.84 6.19 -5.21
N LEU A 32 -12.04 6.02 -4.16
CA LEU A 32 -11.37 4.74 -3.85
C LEU A 32 -12.34 3.59 -3.61
N THR A 33 -13.46 3.84 -2.95
CA THR A 33 -14.47 2.80 -2.65
C THR A 33 -15.15 2.23 -3.88
N ASN A 34 -15.04 2.89 -5.05
CA ASN A 34 -15.50 2.34 -6.32
C ASN A 34 -14.55 1.26 -6.87
N HIS A 35 -13.29 1.25 -6.42
CA HIS A 35 -12.21 0.43 -6.96
C HIS A 35 -11.66 -0.60 -5.98
N GLY A 36 -11.76 -0.36 -4.67
CA GLY A 36 -11.19 -1.25 -3.69
C GLY A 36 -11.69 -1.05 -2.26
N THR A 37 -11.38 -2.05 -1.44
CA THR A 37 -11.61 -2.04 0.00
C THR A 37 -10.33 -1.79 0.77
N HIS A 38 -9.17 -1.99 0.13
CA HIS A 38 -7.87 -1.80 0.74
C HIS A 38 -6.90 -1.15 -0.26
N GLY A 39 -5.93 -0.41 0.24
CA GLY A 39 -4.98 0.30 -0.60
C GLY A 39 -3.96 1.12 0.16
N ILE A 40 -3.03 1.68 -0.59
CA ILE A 40 -2.04 2.66 -0.14
C ILE A 40 -1.89 3.74 -1.20
N GLY A 41 -1.42 4.92 -0.82
CA GLY A 41 -1.23 6.03 -1.74
C GLY A 41 -0.53 7.21 -1.07
N ILE A 42 -0.43 8.30 -1.80
CA ILE A 42 0.25 9.53 -1.40
C ILE A 42 -0.71 10.69 -1.67
N PHE A 43 -0.78 11.65 -0.77
CA PHE A 43 -1.56 12.88 -0.93
C PHE A 43 -0.76 13.99 -1.63
N GLU A 44 -1.45 15.00 -2.17
CA GLU A 44 -0.81 16.18 -2.79
C GLU A 44 0.08 16.99 -1.83
N ASP A 45 -0.21 16.94 -0.52
CA ASP A 45 0.60 17.64 0.49
C ASP A 45 2.03 17.07 0.63
N GLU A 46 2.32 15.95 -0.04
CA GLU A 46 3.57 15.17 -0.05
C GLU A 46 4.05 14.62 1.31
N GLU A 47 3.52 15.17 2.40
CA GLU A 47 3.87 14.84 3.77
C GLU A 47 3.04 13.68 4.32
N SER A 48 1.87 13.43 3.71
CA SER A 48 0.91 12.46 4.17
C SER A 48 0.85 11.19 3.31
N GLU A 49 0.74 10.05 3.98
CA GLU A 49 0.53 8.74 3.38
C GLU A 49 -0.93 8.30 3.54
N LEU A 50 -1.48 7.67 2.52
CA LEU A 50 -2.77 6.99 2.60
C LEU A 50 -2.58 5.53 3.00
N ILE A 51 -3.41 5.06 3.93
CA ILE A 51 -3.73 3.65 4.09
C ILE A 51 -5.24 3.44 4.10
N GLN A 52 -5.73 2.53 3.28
CA GLN A 52 -7.14 2.12 3.27
C GLN A 52 -7.25 0.68 3.76
N ILE A 53 -8.09 0.43 4.77
CA ILE A 53 -8.37 -0.90 5.32
C ILE A 53 -9.87 -1.03 5.55
N ASP A 54 -10.44 -2.16 5.07
CA ASP A 54 -11.87 -2.48 5.20
C ASP A 54 -12.78 -1.31 4.78
N SER A 55 -12.43 -0.68 3.66
CA SER A 55 -13.09 0.47 3.02
C SER A 55 -13.01 1.80 3.77
N ILE A 56 -12.22 1.88 4.84
CA ILE A 56 -11.96 3.14 5.56
C ILE A 56 -10.57 3.65 5.19
N ALA A 57 -10.53 4.88 4.67
CA ALA A 57 -9.30 5.58 4.31
C ALA A 57 -8.80 6.41 5.50
N TYR A 58 -7.50 6.31 5.78
CA TYR A 58 -6.80 7.07 6.81
C TYR A 58 -5.62 7.82 6.18
N ALA A 59 -5.44 9.07 6.59
CA ALA A 59 -4.24 9.84 6.34
C ALA A 59 -3.27 9.64 7.52
N ILE A 60 -1.99 9.45 7.20
CA ILE A 60 -0.90 9.34 8.14
C ILE A 60 0.02 10.53 7.86
N ASP A 61 0.10 11.47 8.80
CA ASP A 61 0.95 12.66 8.61
C ASP A 61 2.44 12.33 8.73
N LYS A 62 3.30 13.34 8.48
CA LYS A 62 4.75 13.24 8.58
C LYS A 62 5.29 12.79 9.94
N ASP A 63 4.53 12.99 11.02
CA ASP A 63 4.88 12.60 12.39
C ASP A 63 4.32 11.21 12.75
N GLY A 64 3.62 10.58 11.81
CA GLY A 64 3.01 9.27 11.93
C GLY A 64 1.73 9.27 12.75
N ALA A 65 1.07 10.42 12.93
CA ALA A 65 -0.26 10.50 13.52
C ALA A 65 -1.32 10.19 12.47
N VAL A 66 -2.41 9.54 12.91
CA VAL A 66 -3.43 9.02 12.01
C VAL A 66 -4.77 9.73 12.22
N ALA A 67 -5.40 10.11 11.12
CA ALA A 67 -6.76 10.62 11.08
C ALA A 67 -7.54 10.00 9.90
N PRO A 68 -8.89 9.97 9.94
CA PRO A 68 -9.67 9.66 8.74
C PRO A 68 -9.32 10.65 7.61
N ALA A 69 -9.10 10.13 6.40
CA ALA A 69 -8.81 10.98 5.24
C ALA A 69 -10.07 11.77 4.82
N ALA A 70 -9.91 13.03 4.40
CA ALA A 70 -11.04 13.80 3.90
C ALA A 70 -11.44 13.27 2.52
N LYS A 71 -12.73 13.40 2.17
CA LYS A 71 -13.30 12.76 0.98
C LYS A 71 -12.80 13.39 -0.32
N ASP A 72 -12.43 14.65 -0.23
CA ASP A 72 -12.03 15.57 -1.29
C ASP A 72 -10.51 15.71 -1.41
N ASP A 73 -9.74 15.17 -0.47
CA ASP A 73 -8.27 15.07 -0.59
C ASP A 73 -7.92 14.29 -1.86
N GLN A 74 -6.96 14.82 -2.62
CA GLN A 74 -6.52 14.26 -3.90
C GLN A 74 -5.33 13.32 -3.71
N LEU A 75 -5.21 12.37 -4.63
CA LEU A 75 -4.22 11.30 -4.57
C LEU A 75 -3.44 11.23 -5.89
N PRO A 76 -2.30 11.94 -6.01
CA PRO A 76 -1.45 11.91 -7.20
C PRO A 76 -0.92 10.52 -7.52
N PHE A 77 -0.81 9.64 -6.51
CA PHE A 77 -0.49 8.23 -6.69
C PHE A 77 -1.29 7.38 -5.71
N VAL A 78 -1.97 6.35 -6.19
CA VAL A 78 -2.71 5.42 -5.33
C VAL A 78 -2.81 4.03 -5.95
N MET A 79 -2.71 3.01 -5.11
CA MET A 79 -3.00 1.61 -5.46
C MET A 79 -4.10 1.07 -4.54
N VAL A 80 -5.19 0.56 -5.13
CA VAL A 80 -6.30 -0.06 -4.38
C VAL A 80 -6.72 -1.40 -4.99
N THR A 81 -7.31 -2.25 -4.16
CA THR A 81 -7.85 -3.54 -4.57
C THR A 81 -9.08 -3.91 -3.75
N ILE A 82 -9.98 -4.69 -4.33
CA ILE A 82 -10.96 -5.45 -3.56
C ILE A 82 -10.23 -6.66 -2.98
N PHE A 83 -9.70 -6.49 -1.77
CA PHE A 83 -8.87 -7.51 -1.15
C PHE A 83 -9.70 -8.71 -0.68
N GLN A 84 -9.46 -9.87 -1.29
CA GLN A 84 -10.03 -11.15 -0.89
C GLN A 84 -8.94 -12.22 -0.95
N PRO A 85 -8.16 -12.38 0.13
CA PRO A 85 -6.96 -13.21 0.10
C PRO A 85 -7.30 -14.67 -0.24
N THR A 86 -6.49 -15.29 -1.09
CA THR A 86 -6.60 -16.71 -1.44
C THR A 86 -5.70 -17.59 -0.58
N GLN A 87 -4.73 -16.99 0.10
CA GLN A 87 -3.81 -17.63 1.03
C GLN A 87 -3.94 -16.98 2.41
N ARG A 88 -3.95 -17.79 3.45
CA ARG A 88 -3.91 -17.36 4.85
C ARG A 88 -3.01 -18.32 5.63
N VAL A 89 -1.94 -17.79 6.21
CA VAL A 89 -0.95 -18.58 6.93
C VAL A 89 -0.52 -17.88 8.22
N LYS A 90 -0.05 -18.68 9.17
CA LYS A 90 0.75 -18.16 10.29
C LYS A 90 2.21 -18.14 9.82
N PRO A 91 2.84 -16.97 9.62
CA PRO A 91 4.24 -16.93 9.25
C PRO A 91 5.11 -17.47 10.40
N PRO A 92 6.34 -17.94 10.10
CA PRO A 92 7.29 -18.32 11.15
C PRO A 92 7.47 -17.23 12.22
N PRO A 93 7.76 -17.58 13.47
CA PRO A 93 8.08 -16.59 14.50
C PRO A 93 9.22 -15.67 14.06
N SER A 94 9.15 -14.39 14.42
CA SER A 94 10.18 -13.40 14.05
C SER A 94 10.42 -13.29 12.53
N THR A 95 9.37 -13.48 11.72
CA THR A 95 9.42 -13.22 10.29
C THR A 95 9.73 -11.75 10.02
N THR A 96 10.71 -11.51 9.14
CA THR A 96 11.20 -10.20 8.71
C THR A 96 10.65 -9.78 7.35
N SER A 97 10.78 -8.50 7.00
CA SER A 97 10.42 -8.00 5.67
C SER A 97 11.18 -8.72 4.54
N LYS A 98 12.44 -9.10 4.77
CA LYS A 98 13.27 -9.87 3.82
C LYS A 98 12.66 -11.25 3.54
N GLN A 99 12.33 -12.00 4.58
CA GLN A 99 11.71 -13.33 4.45
C GLN A 99 10.35 -13.25 3.77
N LEU A 100 9.59 -12.17 4.02
CA LEU A 100 8.32 -11.95 3.33
C LEU A 100 8.52 -11.69 1.82
N LYS A 101 9.54 -10.92 1.43
CA LYS A 101 9.91 -10.71 0.01
C LYS A 101 10.31 -12.02 -0.67
N GLU A 102 11.11 -12.87 0.00
CA GLU A 102 11.51 -14.18 -0.49
C GLU A 102 10.29 -15.10 -0.71
N LEU A 103 9.37 -15.14 0.26
CA LEU A 103 8.11 -15.88 0.15
C LEU A 103 7.30 -15.46 -1.09
N PHE A 104 7.18 -14.15 -1.36
CA PHE A 104 6.45 -13.67 -2.53
C PHE A 104 7.17 -13.92 -3.85
N ALA A 105 8.51 -13.87 -3.86
CA ALA A 105 9.30 -14.25 -5.04
C ALA A 105 9.06 -15.71 -5.44
N ASP A 106 9.02 -16.62 -4.46
CA ASP A 106 8.73 -18.04 -4.67
C ASP A 106 7.27 -18.29 -5.09
N ALA A 107 6.34 -17.55 -4.49
CA ALA A 107 4.93 -17.63 -4.84
C ALA A 107 4.64 -17.17 -6.28
N GLY A 108 5.40 -16.21 -6.81
CA GLY A 108 5.16 -15.64 -8.13
C GLY A 108 6.00 -14.41 -8.43
N LYS A 109 7.25 -14.61 -8.83
CA LYS A 109 8.23 -13.57 -9.21
C LYS A 109 7.76 -12.47 -10.18
N ASN A 110 6.71 -12.71 -10.96
CA ASN A 110 6.25 -11.79 -12.02
C ASN A 110 4.86 -11.19 -11.74
N THR A 111 4.18 -11.57 -10.66
CA THR A 111 2.79 -11.17 -10.40
C THR A 111 2.73 -10.30 -9.16
N PRO A 112 2.17 -9.08 -9.23
CA PRO A 112 1.90 -8.28 -8.05
C PRO A 112 1.01 -9.01 -7.05
N MET A 113 1.26 -8.80 -5.76
CA MET A 113 0.51 -9.48 -4.70
C MET A 113 0.01 -8.48 -3.65
N PRO A 114 -1.30 -8.18 -3.58
CA PRO A 114 -1.83 -7.53 -2.39
C PRO A 114 -1.68 -8.46 -1.19
N PHE A 115 -1.29 -7.89 -0.06
CA PHE A 115 -1.13 -8.62 1.18
C PHE A 115 -1.54 -7.81 2.40
N ARG A 116 -1.90 -8.54 3.45
CA ARG A 116 -2.20 -8.03 4.78
C ARG A 116 -1.47 -8.86 5.81
N LEU A 117 -0.73 -8.22 6.69
CA LEU A 117 -0.05 -8.84 7.82
C LEU A 117 -0.57 -8.20 9.11
N ARG A 118 -1.22 -8.98 9.96
CA ARG A 118 -1.82 -8.52 11.22
C ARG A 118 -1.17 -9.22 12.40
N GLY A 119 -1.03 -8.53 13.52
CA GLY A 119 -0.55 -9.13 14.77
C GLY A 119 0.34 -8.15 15.55
N GLY A 120 1.15 -8.71 16.45
CA GLY A 120 2.23 -7.97 17.08
C GLY A 120 3.45 -7.84 16.18
N PHE A 121 4.21 -6.76 16.37
CA PHE A 121 5.50 -6.50 15.77
C PHE A 121 6.46 -6.16 16.90
N LYS A 122 7.53 -6.96 17.06
CA LYS A 122 8.58 -6.68 18.05
C LYS A 122 9.34 -5.42 17.67
N TYR A 123 9.56 -5.27 16.37
CA TYR A 123 10.22 -4.13 15.75
C TYR A 123 9.47 -3.78 14.45
N LEU A 124 9.25 -2.48 14.25
CA LEU A 124 8.69 -1.95 13.02
C LEU A 124 9.29 -0.59 12.75
N ASN A 125 9.97 -0.45 11.62
CA ASN A 125 10.51 0.82 11.15
C ASN A 125 9.66 1.36 10.01
N THR A 126 9.20 2.60 10.13
CA THR A 126 8.49 3.34 9.08
C THR A 126 9.28 4.59 8.70
N GLN A 127 8.90 5.27 7.61
CA GLN A 127 9.49 6.55 7.25
C GLN A 127 9.26 7.63 8.33
N GLN A 128 8.11 7.59 9.00
CA GLN A 128 7.70 8.57 10.00
C GLN A 128 8.35 8.29 11.36
N LYS A 129 8.36 7.02 11.81
CA LYS A 129 8.97 6.62 13.08
C LYS A 129 9.21 5.11 13.23
N THR A 130 10.01 4.76 14.24
CA THR A 130 10.22 3.38 14.69
C THR A 130 9.30 3.03 15.85
N PHE A 131 8.74 1.82 15.84
CA PHE A 131 7.92 1.24 16.89
C PHE A 131 8.56 -0.03 17.45
N TRP A 132 8.34 -0.25 18.74
CA TRP A 132 8.73 -1.45 19.47
C TRP A 132 7.49 -2.04 20.15
N ASP A 133 7.35 -3.36 20.08
CA ASP A 133 6.24 -4.11 20.68
C ASP A 133 4.85 -3.51 20.40
N VAL A 134 4.59 -3.20 19.12
CA VAL A 134 3.35 -2.57 18.66
C VAL A 134 2.42 -3.61 18.02
N LYS A 135 1.11 -3.45 18.19
CA LYS A 135 0.10 -4.23 17.49
C LYS A 135 -0.56 -3.42 16.40
N GLY A 136 -0.87 -4.07 15.28
CA GLY A 136 -1.59 -3.41 14.20
C GLY A 136 -1.64 -4.24 12.93
N THR A 137 -1.81 -3.53 11.82
CA THR A 137 -1.94 -4.10 10.48
C THR A 137 -0.96 -3.43 9.54
N ILE A 138 -0.18 -4.23 8.82
CA ILE A 138 0.49 -3.81 7.59
C ILE A 138 -0.41 -4.22 6.42
N PHE A 139 -0.69 -3.29 5.52
CA PHE A 139 -1.33 -3.57 4.23
C PHE A 139 -0.51 -2.97 3.10
N GLY A 140 -0.46 -3.68 1.97
CA GLY A 140 0.14 -3.15 0.76
C GLY A 140 0.28 -4.20 -0.33
N PHE A 141 1.26 -3.99 -1.19
CA PHE A 141 1.51 -4.78 -2.38
C PHE A 141 2.97 -5.21 -2.43
N CYS A 142 3.23 -6.48 -2.76
CA CYS A 142 4.54 -6.91 -3.23
C CYS A 142 4.60 -6.75 -4.74
N VAL A 143 5.46 -5.85 -5.21
CA VAL A 143 5.59 -5.49 -6.62
C VAL A 143 6.86 -6.12 -7.23
N PRO A 144 6.75 -6.85 -8.35
CA PRO A 144 7.88 -7.40 -9.09
C PRO A 144 8.87 -6.32 -9.55
N GLY A 145 10.16 -6.64 -9.59
CA GLY A 145 11.21 -5.68 -9.98
C GLY A 145 11.04 -5.11 -11.40
N TRP A 146 10.45 -5.88 -12.34
CA TRP A 146 10.18 -5.38 -13.70
C TRP A 146 9.18 -4.22 -13.73
N GLN A 147 8.34 -4.06 -12.70
CA GLN A 147 7.29 -3.04 -12.61
C GLN A 147 7.76 -1.79 -11.82
N LYS A 148 9.06 -1.69 -11.50
CA LYS A 148 9.63 -0.62 -10.65
C LYS A 148 9.19 0.79 -11.05
N ALA A 149 9.29 1.12 -12.34
CA ALA A 149 8.93 2.46 -12.83
C ALA A 149 7.42 2.74 -12.73
N VAL A 150 6.59 1.70 -12.81
CA VAL A 150 5.13 1.85 -12.80
C VAL A 150 4.60 1.97 -11.37
N SER A 151 5.05 1.13 -10.45
CA SER A 151 4.40 0.96 -9.14
C SER A 151 5.37 0.98 -7.94
N GLY A 152 6.67 1.22 -8.17
CA GLY A 152 7.72 0.91 -7.20
C GLY A 152 8.10 -0.58 -7.24
N GLU A 153 8.98 -1.02 -6.34
CA GLU A 153 9.43 -2.41 -6.30
C GLU A 153 9.46 -2.99 -4.87
N GLY A 154 9.32 -4.30 -4.75
CA GLY A 154 9.33 -4.98 -3.46
C GLY A 154 8.07 -4.67 -2.65
N LEU A 155 8.21 -4.52 -1.32
CA LEU A 155 7.07 -4.26 -0.45
C LEU A 155 6.74 -2.77 -0.46
N GLN A 156 5.64 -2.43 -1.12
CA GLN A 156 5.01 -1.12 -1.07
C GLN A 156 3.86 -1.22 -0.07
N CYS A 157 4.06 -0.76 1.17
CA CYS A 157 3.08 -0.99 2.23
C CYS A 157 3.14 0.06 3.35
N CYS A 158 2.00 0.25 4.00
CA CYS A 158 1.84 1.11 5.17
C CYS A 158 1.41 0.28 6.38
N PHE A 159 1.71 0.80 7.56
CA PHE A 159 1.27 0.28 8.85
C PHE A 159 0.19 1.17 9.44
N LEU A 160 -0.77 0.55 10.12
CA LEU A 160 -1.77 1.19 10.96
C LEU A 160 -1.83 0.47 12.32
N SER A 161 -1.64 1.20 13.41
CA SER A 161 -1.73 0.67 14.76
C SER A 161 -3.15 0.19 15.10
N GLU A 162 -3.27 -0.75 16.03
CA GLU A 162 -4.56 -1.32 16.47
C GLU A 162 -5.52 -0.25 17.01
N ASP A 163 -4.99 0.76 17.71
CA ASP A 163 -5.75 1.92 18.22
C ASP A 163 -6.01 3.00 17.16
N LYS A 164 -5.48 2.82 15.93
CA LYS A 164 -5.59 3.74 14.79
C LYS A 164 -5.09 5.16 15.07
N ARG A 165 -4.15 5.32 16.01
CA ARG A 165 -3.54 6.61 16.32
C ARG A 165 -2.23 6.84 15.59
N HIS A 166 -1.57 5.76 15.17
CA HIS A 166 -0.24 5.81 14.61
C HIS A 166 -0.09 4.93 13.38
N GLY A 167 0.77 5.35 12.47
CA GLY A 167 1.03 4.62 11.24
C GLY A 167 2.34 5.04 10.60
N GLY A 168 2.56 4.56 9.38
CA GLY A 168 3.63 5.05 8.52
C GLY A 168 3.91 4.13 7.34
N ARG A 169 4.63 4.64 6.35
CA ARG A 169 5.14 3.83 5.23
C ARG A 169 6.23 2.90 5.74
N VAL A 170 6.05 1.59 5.61
CA VAL A 170 6.92 0.58 6.21
C VAL A 170 8.24 0.50 5.45
N ILE A 171 9.36 0.53 6.19
CA ILE A 171 10.71 0.31 5.69
C ILE A 171 11.15 -1.13 6.00
N ASP A 172 10.98 -1.55 7.26
CA ASP A 172 11.36 -2.88 7.73
C ASP A 172 10.56 -3.28 8.98
N PHE A 173 10.51 -4.57 9.28
CA PHE A 173 9.81 -5.09 10.46
C PHE A 173 10.32 -6.47 10.88
N GLU A 174 10.04 -6.82 12.14
CA GLU A 174 10.10 -8.16 12.68
C GLU A 174 8.77 -8.47 13.38
N THR A 175 8.10 -9.53 12.94
CA THR A 175 6.84 -9.96 13.55
C THR A 175 7.03 -10.47 14.99
N GLY A 176 6.06 -10.15 15.83
CA GLY A 176 5.90 -10.72 17.17
C GLY A 176 4.88 -11.86 17.18
N GLU A 177 4.28 -12.09 18.34
CA GLU A 177 3.29 -13.14 18.50
C GLU A 177 1.96 -12.83 17.79
N GLY A 178 1.23 -13.89 17.43
CA GLY A 178 -0.10 -13.76 16.83
C GLY A 178 -0.12 -13.22 15.40
N ALA A 179 1.04 -13.16 14.71
CA ALA A 179 1.09 -12.74 13.32
C ALA A 179 0.27 -13.66 12.41
N VAL A 180 -0.51 -13.07 11.51
CA VAL A 180 -1.28 -13.75 10.46
C VAL A 180 -1.03 -13.02 9.15
N LEU A 181 -0.51 -13.75 8.17
CA LEU A 181 -0.27 -13.27 6.81
C LEU A 181 -1.39 -13.75 5.88
N GLU A 182 -1.96 -12.81 5.15
CA GLU A 182 -2.98 -13.04 4.13
C GLU A 182 -2.56 -12.39 2.82
N TRP A 183 -2.71 -13.06 1.69
CA TRP A 183 -2.35 -12.50 0.40
C TRP A 183 -3.09 -13.17 -0.75
N GLY A 184 -3.00 -12.57 -1.93
CA GLY A 184 -3.52 -13.12 -3.19
C GLY A 184 -2.65 -12.70 -4.37
N LYS A 185 -2.80 -13.40 -5.50
CA LYS A 185 -2.18 -13.00 -6.76
C LYS A 185 -3.09 -12.02 -7.48
N CYS A 186 -2.51 -10.93 -7.99
CA CYS A 186 -3.20 -10.00 -8.87
C CYS A 186 -3.57 -10.70 -10.18
N GLY A 187 -4.85 -10.65 -10.55
CA GLY A 187 -5.36 -11.20 -11.82
C GLY A 187 -5.25 -10.20 -12.97
N ARG A 188 -5.69 -8.96 -12.73
CA ARG A 188 -5.64 -7.84 -13.68
C ARG A 188 -5.14 -6.58 -13.01
N PHE A 189 -4.43 -5.78 -13.80
CA PHE A 189 -3.90 -4.49 -13.37
C PHE A 189 -4.53 -3.40 -14.23
N HIS A 190 -5.22 -2.47 -13.58
CA HIS A 190 -5.89 -1.33 -14.20
C HIS A 190 -5.09 -0.07 -13.87
N LEU A 191 -4.48 0.54 -14.88
CA LEU A 191 -3.67 1.74 -14.71
C LEU A 191 -4.42 2.95 -15.28
N GLY A 192 -4.75 3.89 -14.41
CA GLY A 192 -5.20 5.24 -14.78
C GLY A 192 -4.00 6.17 -14.90
N PHE A 193 -4.06 7.09 -15.86
CA PHE A 193 -2.99 8.05 -16.12
C PHE A 193 -3.49 9.48 -15.82
N PRO A 194 -2.63 10.38 -15.31
CA PRO A 194 -2.83 11.81 -15.44
C PRO A 194 -3.01 12.19 -16.92
N GLN A 195 -3.69 13.30 -17.18
CA GLN A 195 -4.03 13.76 -18.54
C GLN A 195 -3.72 15.25 -18.73
N ASP A 196 -2.98 15.84 -17.79
CA ASP A 196 -2.53 17.23 -17.83
C ASP A 196 -1.23 17.40 -18.64
N GLU A 197 -0.92 18.65 -18.99
CA GLU A 197 0.29 18.98 -19.76
C GLU A 197 1.57 18.66 -18.98
N GLU A 198 1.55 18.80 -17.66
CA GLU A 198 2.72 18.52 -16.81
C GLU A 198 3.17 17.07 -16.94
N PHE A 199 2.22 16.12 -16.95
CA PHE A 199 2.50 14.71 -17.20
C PHE A 199 3.13 14.45 -18.58
N GLU A 200 2.65 15.12 -19.64
CA GLU A 200 3.15 14.95 -21.01
C GLU A 200 4.57 15.51 -21.20
N GLU A 201 5.01 16.44 -20.34
CA GLU A 201 6.37 17.02 -20.37
C GLU A 201 7.42 16.17 -19.62
N LEU A 202 6.99 15.16 -18.85
CA LEU A 202 7.89 14.32 -18.06
C LEU A 202 8.81 13.45 -18.93
N ARG A 203 10.02 13.21 -18.41
CA ARG A 203 10.96 12.21 -18.95
C ARG A 203 11.07 11.04 -17.98
N LEU A 204 10.32 9.97 -18.25
CA LEU A 204 10.16 8.79 -17.40
C LEU A 204 11.10 7.63 -17.73
#